data_AF-A0A841DJV6-F1
#
_entry.id   AF-A0A841DJV6-F1
#
_cell.length_a   1.000
_cell.length_b   1.000
_cell.length_c   1.000
_cell.angle_alpha   90.00
_cell.angle_beta   90.00
_cell.angle_gamma   90.00
#
_symmetry.space_group_name_H-M   'P 1'
#
loop_
_entity.id
_entity.type
_entity.pdbx_description
1 polymer ?
#
loop_
_entity_poly.entity_id
_entity_poly.type
_entity_poly.pdbx_seq_one_letter_code
_entity_poly.pdbx_strand_id
1 'polypeptide(L)'
;MTAEPVPAGTTSRTSAARVLVELAHELFDTPATGAPVAIDYREEPIGALEGERAEFLRTRLADCPPWLVTAATNRITWTDSDGVSNVAYSGSLGPVVPIVAREATLAWWHKLDADLAGRTVNDANRDLLAEVTTDKVPREILRSGVEAAARVLVQHAYLADRTPYADPASFAAVLRDSGIFTTVAGTWHWGLQASTYRRGLIPVQLICFGGRVTYSADSVAALRVMKDARIAAAHTTDNPDPSAEQYAALEAGEHPRCLAHPPQFFNGHRVSLLTALAAAYVDTFTRLLDVVTLTTSTPTETELSMSETSFEVPDMTCHHCVNTITKAVAEFGVEAPTFDLETKRVVATFPTPEIRDQSYSAIRAHGYTVVPSAAG
;
A
#
# COMPACT_ATOMS: atom_id res chain seq x y z
N MET A 1 11.73 27.15 -3.93
CA MET A 1 11.70 27.64 -2.54
C MET A 1 12.78 26.91 -1.77
N THR A 2 13.74 27.62 -1.19
CA THR A 2 14.76 27.05 -0.30
C THR A 2 14.20 26.99 1.12
N ALA A 3 14.01 25.79 1.66
CA ALA A 3 13.55 25.60 3.04
C ALA A 3 14.59 26.13 4.05
N GLU A 4 14.11 26.79 5.09
CA GLU A 4 14.91 27.40 6.16
C GLU A 4 15.43 26.32 7.14
N PRO A 5 16.67 26.46 7.69
CA PRO A 5 17.24 25.47 8.60
C PRO A 5 16.42 25.27 9.89
N VAL A 6 16.41 24.03 10.37
CA VAL A 6 15.57 23.53 11.47
C VAL A 6 16.03 24.08 12.84
N PRO A 7 15.12 24.58 13.70
CA PRO A 7 15.45 25.00 15.07
C PRO A 7 15.70 23.82 16.02
N ALA A 8 16.57 24.04 17.02
CA ALA A 8 16.93 23.06 18.04
C ALA A 8 15.71 22.66 18.92
N GLY A 9 15.48 21.34 19.04
CA GLY A 9 14.35 20.75 19.79
C GLY A 9 13.37 19.93 18.95
N THR A 10 13.57 19.85 17.63
CA THR A 10 12.68 19.16 16.68
C THR A 10 13.26 17.78 16.34
N THR A 11 12.52 16.68 16.55
CA THR A 11 12.96 15.34 16.12
C THR A 11 13.17 15.30 14.60
N SER A 12 14.09 14.47 14.09
CA SER A 12 14.34 14.33 12.65
C SER A 12 13.05 14.03 11.87
N ARG A 13 12.15 13.23 12.46
CA ARG A 13 10.83 12.91 11.90
C ARG A 13 9.90 14.11 11.77
N THR A 14 9.87 15.01 12.77
CA THR A 14 9.02 16.22 12.72
C THR A 14 9.53 17.18 11.65
N SER A 15 10.85 17.31 11.52
CA SER A 15 11.48 18.11 10.47
C SER A 15 11.19 17.54 9.08
N ALA A 16 11.28 16.23 8.90
CA ALA A 16 10.94 15.54 7.66
C ALA A 16 9.45 15.72 7.28
N ALA A 17 8.55 15.66 8.25
CA ALA A 17 7.12 15.94 8.04
C ALA A 17 6.89 17.37 7.53
N ARG A 18 7.60 18.36 8.09
CA ARG A 18 7.56 19.75 7.62
C ARG A 18 8.03 19.89 6.18
N VAL A 19 9.16 19.26 5.83
CA VAL A 19 9.68 19.25 4.44
C VAL A 19 8.63 18.73 3.45
N LEU A 20 7.91 17.65 3.80
CA LEU A 20 6.86 17.10 2.95
C LEU A 20 5.67 18.07 2.80
N VAL A 21 5.26 18.73 3.88
CA VAL A 21 4.18 19.75 3.83
C VAL A 21 4.58 20.92 2.95
N GLU A 22 5.77 21.49 3.15
CA GLU A 22 6.28 22.61 2.35
C GLU A 22 6.34 22.25 0.86
N LEU A 23 6.74 21.02 0.53
CA LEU A 23 6.85 20.56 -0.84
C LEU A 23 5.48 20.32 -1.51
N ALA A 24 4.52 19.76 -0.79
CA ALA A 24 3.40 19.04 -1.39
C ALA A 24 1.99 19.49 -0.98
N HIS A 25 1.82 20.36 0.02
CA HIS A 25 0.47 20.69 0.52
C HIS A 25 -0.50 21.17 -0.58
N GLU A 26 -0.04 22.07 -1.45
CA GLU A 26 -0.84 22.62 -2.55
C GLU A 26 -1.12 21.60 -3.67
N LEU A 27 -0.33 20.52 -3.77
CA LEU A 27 -0.51 19.50 -4.80
C LEU A 27 -1.83 18.74 -4.63
N PHE A 28 -2.35 18.72 -3.40
CA PHE A 28 -3.58 18.03 -3.03
C PHE A 28 -4.79 18.97 -2.89
N ASP A 29 -4.68 20.25 -3.26
CA ASP A 29 -5.81 21.18 -3.26
C ASP A 29 -6.83 20.87 -4.36
N THR A 30 -6.38 20.18 -5.42
CA THR A 30 -7.23 19.75 -6.52
C THR A 30 -7.08 18.25 -6.75
N PRO A 31 -8.19 17.52 -6.98
CA PRO A 31 -8.12 16.10 -7.33
C PRO A 31 -7.40 15.90 -8.67
N ALA A 32 -6.76 14.74 -8.81
CA ALA A 32 -6.16 14.36 -10.08
C ALA A 32 -7.25 14.16 -11.15
N THR A 33 -6.87 14.36 -12.41
CA THR A 33 -7.73 14.11 -13.56
C THR A 33 -7.32 12.80 -14.18
N GLY A 34 -8.26 11.85 -14.31
CA GLY A 34 -8.05 10.65 -15.11
C GLY A 34 -8.91 10.66 -16.37
N ALA A 35 -8.46 9.91 -17.37
CA ALA A 35 -9.18 9.76 -18.63
C ALA A 35 -10.23 8.63 -18.52
N PRO A 36 -11.31 8.66 -19.31
CA PRO A 36 -12.17 7.50 -19.48
C PRO A 36 -11.36 6.29 -19.99
N VAL A 37 -11.57 5.14 -19.38
CA VAL A 37 -10.83 3.92 -19.68
C VAL A 37 -11.78 2.71 -19.57
N ALA A 38 -11.62 1.74 -20.48
CA ALA A 38 -12.28 0.46 -20.38
C ALA A 38 -11.26 -0.58 -19.89
N ILE A 39 -11.57 -1.27 -18.80
CA ILE A 39 -10.71 -2.27 -18.18
C ILE A 39 -11.37 -3.64 -18.23
N ASP A 40 -10.67 -4.56 -18.86
CA ASP A 40 -10.96 -5.99 -18.84
C ASP A 40 -10.35 -6.61 -17.58
N TYR A 41 -11.15 -7.37 -16.82
CA TYR A 41 -10.68 -8.01 -15.58
C TYR A 41 -11.17 -9.44 -15.44
N ARG A 42 -10.41 -10.26 -14.72
CA ARG A 42 -10.79 -11.59 -14.29
C ARG A 42 -11.06 -11.57 -12.79
N GLU A 43 -12.12 -12.26 -12.38
CA GLU A 43 -12.50 -12.44 -10.98
C GLU A 43 -12.68 -13.92 -10.68
N GLU A 44 -12.12 -14.35 -9.55
CA GLU A 44 -12.12 -15.73 -9.11
C GLU A 44 -12.50 -15.82 -7.63
N PRO A 45 -13.47 -16.67 -7.26
CA PRO A 45 -13.77 -16.92 -5.87
C PRO A 45 -12.53 -17.45 -5.14
N ILE A 46 -12.29 -16.93 -3.95
CA ILE A 46 -11.24 -17.44 -3.08
C ILE A 46 -11.85 -18.53 -2.22
N GLY A 47 -11.26 -19.72 -2.28
CA GLY A 47 -11.65 -20.86 -1.45
C GLY A 47 -11.39 -20.62 0.05
N ALA A 48 -11.42 -21.70 0.81
CA ALA A 48 -11.14 -21.66 2.25
C ALA A 48 -9.78 -21.01 2.57
N LEU A 49 -9.66 -20.44 3.77
CA LEU A 49 -8.41 -19.91 4.29
C LEU A 49 -7.40 -21.05 4.52
N GLU A 50 -6.61 -21.34 3.49
CA GLU A 50 -5.61 -22.41 3.48
C GLU A 50 -4.20 -21.89 3.15
N GLY A 51 -3.20 -22.76 3.31
CA GLY A 51 -1.81 -22.50 2.95
C GLY A 51 -1.24 -21.23 3.59
N GLU A 52 -0.66 -20.38 2.75
CA GLU A 52 0.04 -19.15 3.14
C GLU A 52 -0.83 -18.20 3.97
N ARG A 53 -2.12 -18.04 3.62
CA ARG A 53 -3.04 -17.15 4.35
C ARG A 53 -3.31 -17.67 5.76
N ALA A 54 -3.43 -18.98 5.92
CA ALA A 54 -3.61 -19.62 7.22
C ALA A 54 -2.36 -19.53 8.10
N GLU A 55 -1.17 -19.70 7.50
CA GLU A 55 0.11 -19.50 8.20
C GLU A 55 0.29 -18.04 8.65
N PHE A 56 -0.04 -17.09 7.78
CA PHE A 56 0.02 -15.66 8.11
C PHE A 56 -0.90 -15.31 9.29
N LEU A 57 -2.11 -15.87 9.34
CA LEU A 57 -3.02 -15.70 10.48
C LEU A 57 -2.41 -16.23 11.77
N ARG A 58 -1.83 -17.43 11.74
CA ARG A 58 -1.23 -18.08 12.90
C ARG A 58 0.03 -17.39 13.42
N THR A 59 0.78 -16.71 12.56
CA THR A 59 2.10 -16.16 12.91
C THR A 59 2.12 -14.65 13.03
N ARG A 60 1.49 -13.94 12.10
CA ARG A 60 1.56 -12.46 12.00
C ARG A 60 0.32 -11.77 12.56
N LEU A 61 -0.80 -12.49 12.69
CA LEU A 61 -2.03 -12.02 13.32
C LEU A 61 -2.42 -12.86 14.54
N ALA A 62 -1.45 -13.54 15.18
CA ALA A 62 -1.70 -14.43 16.31
C ALA A 62 -2.39 -13.72 17.50
N ASP A 63 -2.04 -12.46 17.74
CA ASP A 63 -2.62 -11.62 18.79
C ASP A 63 -3.94 -10.95 18.39
N CYS A 64 -4.39 -11.17 17.15
CA CYS A 64 -5.67 -10.68 16.66
C CYS A 64 -6.75 -11.74 16.93
N PRO A 65 -7.85 -11.41 17.63
CA PRO A 65 -8.95 -12.34 17.78
C PRO A 65 -9.47 -12.81 16.41
N PRO A 66 -9.68 -14.11 16.17
CA PRO A 66 -10.03 -14.62 14.83
C PRO A 66 -11.28 -13.96 14.22
N TRP A 67 -12.27 -13.62 15.07
CA TRP A 67 -13.51 -12.97 14.65
C TRP A 67 -13.33 -11.50 14.22
N LEU A 68 -12.18 -10.89 14.50
CA LEU A 68 -11.83 -9.53 14.10
C LEU A 68 -11.25 -9.51 12.67
N VAL A 69 -10.79 -10.65 12.16
CA VAL A 69 -10.24 -10.74 10.81
C VAL A 69 -11.35 -10.98 9.80
N THR A 70 -11.43 -10.11 8.80
CA THR A 70 -12.29 -10.31 7.62
C THR A 70 -11.43 -10.61 6.40
N ALA A 71 -11.85 -11.61 5.63
CA ALA A 71 -11.22 -12.03 4.39
C ALA A 71 -12.04 -11.56 3.18
N ALA A 72 -11.33 -11.17 2.12
CA ALA A 72 -11.93 -10.95 0.81
C ALA A 72 -12.52 -12.25 0.24
N THR A 73 -13.54 -12.11 -0.59
CA THR A 73 -14.30 -13.21 -1.18
C THR A 73 -13.80 -13.61 -2.55
N ASN A 74 -13.28 -12.66 -3.33
CA ASN A 74 -12.72 -12.92 -4.65
C ASN A 74 -11.32 -12.32 -4.80
N ARG A 75 -10.54 -12.96 -5.67
CA ARG A 75 -9.28 -12.48 -6.19
C ARG A 75 -9.55 -11.91 -7.57
N ILE A 76 -8.95 -10.77 -7.86
CA ILE A 76 -9.10 -10.11 -9.15
C ILE A 76 -7.75 -9.88 -9.80
N THR A 77 -7.71 -10.01 -11.12
CA THR A 77 -6.51 -9.73 -11.93
C THR A 77 -6.90 -8.94 -13.16
N TRP A 78 -6.15 -7.89 -13.48
CA TRP A 78 -6.39 -7.03 -14.64
C TRP A 78 -5.10 -6.36 -15.09
N THR A 79 -5.13 -5.72 -16.26
CA THR A 79 -4.08 -4.79 -16.71
C THR A 79 -4.62 -3.37 -16.59
N ASP A 80 -3.88 -2.48 -15.93
CA ASP A 80 -4.31 -1.08 -15.72
C ASP A 80 -4.09 -0.22 -16.98
N SER A 81 -4.50 1.06 -16.92
CA SER A 81 -4.37 1.97 -18.07
C SER A 81 -2.94 2.20 -18.56
N ASP A 82 -1.95 1.96 -17.70
CA ASP A 82 -0.53 2.09 -18.01
C ASP A 82 0.07 0.79 -18.56
N GLY A 83 -0.76 -0.25 -18.78
CA GLY A 83 -0.33 -1.53 -19.31
C GLY A 83 0.31 -2.45 -18.26
N VAL A 84 0.13 -2.15 -16.97
CA VAL A 84 0.74 -2.92 -15.87
C VAL A 84 -0.23 -3.95 -15.34
N SER A 85 0.22 -5.20 -15.19
CA SER A 85 -0.56 -6.26 -14.57
C SER A 85 -0.76 -6.00 -13.08
N ASN A 86 -1.98 -6.19 -12.61
CA ASN A 86 -2.38 -5.97 -11.22
C ASN A 86 -3.11 -7.18 -10.65
N VAL A 87 -2.93 -7.37 -9.35
CA VAL A 87 -3.66 -8.35 -8.54
C VAL A 87 -4.19 -7.63 -7.32
N ALA A 88 -5.46 -7.85 -7.03
CA ALA A 88 -6.06 -7.39 -5.79
C ALA A 88 -7.17 -8.35 -5.37
N TYR A 89 -7.93 -7.92 -4.38
CA TYR A 89 -8.95 -8.69 -3.71
C TYR A 89 -10.20 -7.82 -3.58
N SER A 90 -11.38 -8.44 -3.67
CA SER A 90 -12.67 -7.75 -3.58
C SER A 90 -13.56 -8.40 -2.52
N GLY A 91 -14.45 -7.58 -1.96
CA GLY A 91 -15.51 -7.99 -1.04
C GLY A 91 -16.88 -7.62 -1.59
N SER A 92 -17.80 -7.18 -0.73
CA SER A 92 -19.19 -6.91 -1.10
C SER A 92 -19.38 -5.77 -2.11
N LEU A 93 -18.46 -4.80 -2.15
CA LEU A 93 -18.48 -3.73 -3.17
C LEU A 93 -17.89 -4.18 -4.52
N GLY A 94 -17.43 -5.42 -4.64
CA GLY A 94 -17.01 -6.01 -5.91
C GLY A 94 -15.67 -5.50 -6.46
N PRO A 95 -15.35 -5.87 -7.72
CA PRO A 95 -14.07 -5.57 -8.38
C PRO A 95 -13.87 -4.08 -8.70
N VAL A 96 -14.95 -3.29 -8.70
CA VAL A 96 -14.88 -1.85 -9.03
C VAL A 96 -14.00 -1.07 -8.07
N VAL A 97 -14.02 -1.38 -6.77
CA VAL A 97 -13.24 -0.64 -5.77
C VAL A 97 -11.74 -0.76 -6.01
N PRO A 98 -11.14 -1.96 -6.04
CA PRO A 98 -9.70 -2.09 -6.29
C PRO A 98 -9.26 -1.60 -7.67
N ILE A 99 -10.05 -1.81 -8.73
CA ILE A 99 -9.68 -1.35 -10.09
C ILE A 99 -9.70 0.19 -10.14
N VAL A 100 -10.81 0.83 -9.75
CA VAL A 100 -10.91 2.30 -9.78
C VAL A 100 -9.94 2.96 -8.80
N ALA A 101 -9.64 2.33 -7.66
CA ALA A 101 -8.57 2.80 -6.77
C ALA A 101 -7.19 2.77 -7.44
N ARG A 102 -6.89 1.74 -8.25
CA ARG A 102 -5.65 1.71 -9.02
C ARG A 102 -5.60 2.82 -10.07
N GLU A 103 -6.68 3.02 -10.82
CA GLU A 103 -6.77 4.11 -11.80
C GLU A 103 -6.63 5.49 -11.14
N ALA A 104 -7.23 5.68 -9.96
CA ALA A 104 -7.05 6.90 -9.17
C ALA A 104 -5.59 7.08 -8.73
N THR A 105 -4.91 5.99 -8.37
CA THR A 105 -3.49 6.00 -8.02
C THR A 105 -2.62 6.42 -9.21
N LEU A 106 -2.89 5.89 -10.41
CA LEU A 106 -2.15 6.25 -11.63
C LEU A 106 -2.35 7.73 -12.00
N ALA A 107 -3.59 8.22 -11.96
CA ALA A 107 -3.88 9.63 -12.19
C ALA A 107 -3.10 10.55 -11.23
N TRP A 108 -2.99 10.15 -9.95
CA TRP A 108 -2.17 10.86 -8.97
C TRP A 108 -0.67 10.74 -9.23
N TRP A 109 -0.18 9.58 -9.66
CA TRP A 109 1.22 9.40 -10.01
C TRP A 109 1.63 10.29 -11.19
N HIS A 110 0.81 10.34 -12.25
CA HIS A 110 1.06 11.23 -13.39
C HIS A 110 1.02 12.69 -12.97
N LYS A 111 0.06 13.10 -12.14
CA LYS A 111 -0.02 14.46 -11.59
C LYS A 111 1.20 14.81 -10.75
N LEU A 112 1.60 13.93 -9.83
CA LEU A 112 2.78 14.14 -8.98
C LEU A 112 4.06 14.25 -9.82
N ASP A 113 4.21 13.42 -10.85
CA ASP A 113 5.37 13.50 -11.73
C ASP A 113 5.45 14.83 -12.48
N ALA A 114 4.31 15.30 -13.01
CA ALA A 114 4.24 16.58 -13.70
C ALA A 114 4.48 17.76 -12.75
N ASP A 115 3.84 17.77 -11.57
CA ASP A 115 3.88 18.90 -10.65
C ASP A 115 5.16 18.96 -9.80
N LEU A 116 5.82 17.82 -9.58
CA LEU A 116 7.13 17.75 -8.93
C LEU A 116 8.28 17.96 -9.92
N ALA A 117 8.05 17.85 -11.24
CA ALA A 117 9.07 18.12 -12.25
C ALA A 117 9.52 19.59 -12.16
N GLY A 118 10.68 19.82 -11.54
CA GLY A 118 11.25 21.14 -11.31
C GLY A 118 11.19 21.63 -9.85
N ARG A 119 10.51 20.91 -8.96
CA ARG A 119 10.60 21.16 -7.51
C ARG A 119 11.85 20.49 -6.96
N THR A 120 12.83 21.27 -6.55
CA THR A 120 14.05 20.77 -5.91
C THR A 120 13.96 20.88 -4.39
N VAL A 121 14.34 19.79 -3.73
CA VAL A 121 14.60 19.75 -2.29
C VAL A 121 16.12 19.88 -2.11
N ASN A 122 16.60 20.73 -1.20
CA ASN A 122 18.05 20.88 -0.97
C ASN A 122 18.68 19.58 -0.42
N ASP A 123 20.02 19.46 -0.49
CA ASP A 123 20.75 18.26 -0.02
C ASP A 123 20.44 17.91 1.43
N ALA A 124 20.46 18.90 2.33
CA ALA A 124 20.18 18.69 3.75
C ALA A 124 18.79 18.08 4.01
N ASN A 125 17.77 18.53 3.29
CA ASN A 125 16.43 17.97 3.39
C ASN A 125 16.31 16.59 2.72
N ARG A 126 17.10 16.31 1.67
CA ARG A 126 17.16 14.97 1.08
C ARG A 126 17.77 13.96 2.04
N ASP A 127 18.89 14.33 2.67
CA ASP A 127 19.57 13.51 3.66
C ASP A 127 18.65 13.23 4.86
N LEU A 128 17.96 14.26 5.34
CA LEU A 128 16.95 14.14 6.39
C LEU A 128 15.81 13.17 6.02
N LEU A 129 15.26 13.27 4.81
CA LEU A 129 14.22 12.36 4.35
C LEU A 129 14.73 10.92 4.25
N ALA A 130 15.93 10.72 3.70
CA ALA A 130 16.55 9.41 3.55
C ALA A 130 16.87 8.74 4.90
N GLU A 131 17.12 9.52 5.96
CA GLU A 131 17.33 9.01 7.32
C GLU A 131 16.06 8.41 7.92
N VAL A 132 14.88 9.02 7.67
CA VAL A 132 13.64 8.68 8.39
C VAL A 132 12.60 7.92 7.56
N THR A 133 12.88 7.68 6.28
CA THR A 133 11.99 6.98 5.35
C THR A 133 12.71 5.84 4.62
N THR A 134 11.97 4.79 4.26
CA THR A 134 12.50 3.74 3.39
C THR A 134 12.57 4.19 1.93
N ASP A 135 11.65 5.06 1.53
CA ASP A 135 11.51 5.62 0.18
C ASP A 135 12.33 6.92 0.14
N LYS A 136 13.52 6.88 -0.44
CA LYS A 136 14.59 7.84 -0.13
C LYS A 136 14.41 9.22 -0.76
N VAL A 137 13.48 9.35 -1.71
CA VAL A 137 13.25 10.60 -2.46
C VAL A 137 11.80 11.08 -2.34
N PRO A 138 11.56 12.42 -2.31
CA PRO A 138 10.23 12.96 -2.07
C PRO A 138 9.12 12.44 -3.00
N ARG A 139 9.45 12.25 -4.29
CA ARG A 139 8.51 11.69 -5.28
C ARG A 139 8.02 10.30 -4.87
N GLU A 140 8.93 9.42 -4.46
CA GLU A 140 8.59 8.08 -4.02
C GLU A 140 7.78 8.10 -2.73
N ILE A 141 8.15 8.94 -1.76
CA ILE A 141 7.41 9.10 -0.49
C ILE A 141 5.95 9.49 -0.76
N LEU A 142 5.72 10.46 -1.66
CA LEU A 142 4.37 10.93 -1.99
C LEU A 142 3.59 9.86 -2.78
N ARG A 143 4.21 9.20 -3.76
CA ARG A 143 3.59 8.08 -4.49
C ARG A 143 3.20 6.94 -3.56
N SER A 144 4.07 6.56 -2.62
CA SER A 144 3.77 5.57 -1.56
C SER A 144 2.61 6.01 -0.67
N GLY A 145 2.50 7.30 -0.36
CA GLY A 145 1.37 7.87 0.38
C GLY A 145 0.03 7.71 -0.35
N VAL A 146 0.03 7.95 -1.67
CA VAL A 146 -1.14 7.74 -2.53
C VAL A 146 -1.53 6.26 -2.57
N GLU A 147 -0.57 5.35 -2.75
CA GLU A 147 -0.84 3.90 -2.68
C GLU A 147 -1.42 3.48 -1.33
N ALA A 148 -0.89 4.04 -0.23
CA ALA A 148 -1.40 3.74 1.10
C ALA A 148 -2.87 4.17 1.26
N ALA A 149 -3.27 5.31 0.69
CA ALA A 149 -4.66 5.75 0.65
C ALA A 149 -5.53 4.79 -0.18
N ALA A 150 -5.05 4.35 -1.34
CA ALA A 150 -5.71 3.32 -2.14
C ALA A 150 -5.98 2.05 -1.33
N ARG A 151 -4.95 1.54 -0.63
CA ARG A 151 -5.08 0.35 0.22
C ARG A 151 -6.07 0.54 1.36
N VAL A 152 -6.16 1.74 1.96
CA VAL A 152 -7.19 2.03 2.97
C VAL A 152 -8.56 1.77 2.37
N LEU A 153 -8.86 2.38 1.22
CA LEU A 153 -10.16 2.23 0.57
C LEU A 153 -10.47 0.77 0.24
N VAL A 154 -9.54 0.07 -0.43
CA VAL A 154 -9.74 -1.30 -0.91
C VAL A 154 -9.91 -2.28 0.24
N GLN A 155 -9.06 -2.26 1.27
CA GLN A 155 -9.18 -3.24 2.36
C GLN A 155 -10.44 -3.01 3.19
N HIS A 156 -10.83 -1.75 3.41
CA HIS A 156 -12.04 -1.46 4.18
C HIS A 156 -13.30 -1.82 3.42
N ALA A 157 -13.28 -1.84 2.08
CA ALA A 157 -14.40 -2.29 1.28
C ALA A 157 -14.81 -3.75 1.55
N TYR A 158 -13.95 -4.57 2.16
CA TYR A 158 -14.32 -5.92 2.63
C TYR A 158 -15.33 -5.90 3.77
N LEU A 159 -15.50 -4.76 4.43
CA LEU A 159 -16.38 -4.57 5.58
C LEU A 159 -17.67 -3.82 5.21
N ALA A 160 -17.85 -3.43 3.95
CA ALA A 160 -18.94 -2.54 3.54
C ALA A 160 -20.33 -3.15 3.76
N ASP A 161 -20.46 -4.47 3.67
CA ASP A 161 -21.69 -5.23 3.98
C ASP A 161 -22.15 -5.11 5.44
N ARG A 162 -21.26 -4.70 6.34
CA ARG A 162 -21.54 -4.43 7.77
C ARG A 162 -21.86 -2.97 8.04
N THR A 163 -22.03 -2.17 7.00
CA THR A 163 -22.32 -0.74 7.08
C THR A 163 -23.55 -0.41 6.23
N PRO A 164 -24.20 0.75 6.44
CA PRO A 164 -25.30 1.18 5.57
C PRO A 164 -24.81 1.70 4.20
N TYR A 165 -23.50 1.74 3.95
CA TYR A 165 -22.90 2.32 2.74
C TYR A 165 -22.59 1.22 1.72
N ALA A 166 -23.59 0.90 0.90
CA ALA A 166 -23.53 -0.20 -0.07
C ALA A 166 -23.00 0.21 -1.45
N ASP A 167 -22.73 1.49 -1.67
CA ASP A 167 -22.15 2.00 -2.92
C ASP A 167 -20.69 2.48 -2.71
N PRO A 168 -19.79 2.28 -3.70
CA PRO A 168 -18.39 2.66 -3.57
C PRO A 168 -18.14 4.13 -3.23
N ALA A 169 -18.93 5.06 -3.79
CA ALA A 169 -18.76 6.49 -3.60
C ALA A 169 -19.09 6.92 -2.16
N SER A 170 -20.26 6.52 -1.64
CA SER A 170 -20.67 6.82 -0.27
C SER A 170 -19.78 6.12 0.75
N PHE A 171 -19.31 4.90 0.45
CA PHE A 171 -18.36 4.19 1.30
C PHE A 171 -17.02 4.94 1.37
N ALA A 172 -16.47 5.37 0.23
CA ALA A 172 -15.23 6.16 0.21
C ALA A 172 -15.39 7.49 0.98
N ALA A 173 -16.52 8.18 0.78
CA ALA A 173 -16.84 9.43 1.46
C ALA A 173 -16.94 9.24 2.98
N VAL A 174 -17.62 8.21 3.48
CA VAL A 174 -17.74 8.00 4.93
C VAL A 174 -16.39 7.64 5.57
N LEU A 175 -15.51 6.90 4.89
CA LEU A 175 -14.17 6.62 5.40
C LEU A 175 -13.35 7.92 5.55
N ARG A 176 -13.44 8.82 4.57
CA ARG A 176 -12.81 10.15 4.62
C ARG A 176 -13.38 10.97 5.76
N ASP A 177 -14.71 11.14 5.80
CA ASP A 177 -15.40 12.04 6.73
C ASP A 177 -15.31 11.56 8.18
N SER A 178 -15.12 10.25 8.37
CA SER A 178 -14.89 9.66 9.70
C SER A 178 -13.42 9.62 10.11
N GLY A 179 -12.50 10.05 9.23
CA GLY A 179 -11.07 10.12 9.52
C GLY A 179 -10.36 8.77 9.54
N ILE A 180 -10.90 7.73 8.87
CA ILE A 180 -10.31 6.38 8.87
C ILE A 180 -8.90 6.38 8.26
N PHE A 181 -8.65 7.17 7.21
CA PHE A 181 -7.32 7.33 6.63
C PHE A 181 -6.28 7.79 7.68
N THR A 182 -6.67 8.77 8.50
CA THR A 182 -5.87 9.27 9.62
C THR A 182 -5.70 8.21 10.70
N THR A 183 -6.78 7.49 11.05
CA THR A 183 -6.72 6.38 11.99
C THR A 183 -5.73 5.32 11.54
N VAL A 184 -5.77 4.87 10.29
CA VAL A 184 -4.81 3.88 9.75
C VAL A 184 -3.39 4.38 9.87
N ALA A 185 -3.11 5.60 9.39
CA ALA A 185 -1.78 6.19 9.37
C ALA A 185 -1.15 6.42 10.78
N GLY A 186 -1.98 6.50 11.82
CA GLY A 186 -1.55 6.65 13.21
C GLY A 186 -1.52 5.34 14.01
N THR A 187 -2.42 4.40 13.72
CA THR A 187 -2.64 3.21 14.57
C THR A 187 -2.01 1.94 14.03
N TRP A 188 -1.93 1.75 12.71
CA TRP A 188 -1.33 0.54 12.14
C TRP A 188 0.19 0.64 12.22
N HIS A 189 0.86 -0.50 12.44
CA HIS A 189 2.31 -0.56 12.26
C HIS A 189 2.65 -0.69 10.77
N TRP A 190 3.85 -0.23 10.38
CA TRP A 190 4.37 -0.38 9.03
C TRP A 190 4.42 -1.85 8.62
N GLY A 191 4.10 -2.10 7.36
CA GLY A 191 4.00 -3.45 6.80
C GLY A 191 2.68 -4.18 7.09
N LEU A 192 1.91 -3.83 8.14
CA LEU A 192 0.63 -4.49 8.42
C LEU A 192 -0.35 -4.31 7.26
N GLN A 193 -0.50 -3.06 6.80
CA GLN A 193 -1.41 -2.72 5.70
C GLN A 193 -1.03 -3.46 4.42
N ALA A 194 0.23 -3.36 3.99
CA ALA A 194 0.69 -4.02 2.77
C ALA A 194 0.60 -5.56 2.84
N SER A 195 0.90 -6.17 4.00
CA SER A 195 0.86 -7.62 4.16
C SER A 195 -0.54 -8.19 4.23
N THR A 196 -1.48 -7.49 4.85
CA THR A 196 -2.89 -7.88 4.86
C THR A 196 -3.55 -7.58 3.51
N TYR A 197 -3.17 -6.50 2.83
CA TYR A 197 -3.67 -6.14 1.50
C TYR A 197 -3.39 -7.24 0.47
N ARG A 198 -2.13 -7.67 0.35
CA ARG A 198 -1.71 -8.72 -0.60
C ARG A 198 -2.28 -10.12 -0.33
N ARG A 199 -2.97 -10.30 0.81
CA ARG A 199 -3.63 -11.56 1.20
C ARG A 199 -5.15 -11.47 1.20
N GLY A 200 -5.71 -10.31 0.84
CA GLY A 200 -7.14 -10.05 0.96
C GLY A 200 -7.64 -10.24 2.39
N LEU A 201 -6.95 -9.63 3.36
CA LEU A 201 -7.30 -9.67 4.78
C LEU A 201 -7.42 -8.24 5.33
N ILE A 202 -8.25 -8.08 6.37
CA ILE A 202 -8.32 -6.86 7.19
C ILE A 202 -8.62 -7.23 8.65
N PRO A 203 -7.76 -6.87 9.63
CA PRO A 203 -7.92 -7.24 11.03
C PRO A 203 -8.66 -6.15 11.85
N VAL A 204 -9.77 -5.62 11.32
CA VAL A 204 -10.57 -4.59 12.01
C VAL A 204 -12.07 -4.78 11.77
N GLN A 205 -12.86 -4.14 12.62
CA GLN A 205 -14.30 -4.00 12.46
C GLN A 205 -14.69 -2.53 12.49
N LEU A 206 -15.69 -2.18 11.67
CA LEU A 206 -16.31 -0.86 11.67
C LEU A 206 -17.57 -0.87 12.55
N ILE A 207 -17.71 0.17 13.36
CA ILE A 207 -18.92 0.50 14.11
C ILE A 207 -19.53 1.73 13.47
N CYS A 208 -20.82 1.66 13.15
CA CYS A 208 -21.56 2.77 12.54
C CYS A 208 -22.33 3.54 13.61
N PHE A 209 -22.08 4.83 13.74
CA PHE A 209 -22.81 5.70 14.66
C PHE A 209 -22.87 7.13 14.13
N GLY A 210 -24.06 7.75 14.15
CA GLY A 210 -24.24 9.15 13.79
C GLY A 210 -23.79 9.51 12.36
N GLY A 211 -23.99 8.61 11.39
CA GLY A 211 -23.54 8.82 10.01
C GLY A 211 -22.02 8.74 9.82
N ARG A 212 -21.30 8.17 10.79
CA ARG A 212 -19.84 7.94 10.72
C ARG A 212 -19.51 6.49 10.98
N VAL A 213 -18.29 6.11 10.62
CA VAL A 213 -17.70 4.81 10.92
C VAL A 213 -16.46 4.96 11.78
N THR A 214 -16.31 4.13 12.80
CA THR A 214 -15.10 4.09 13.64
C THR A 214 -14.65 2.66 13.83
N TYR A 215 -13.39 2.46 14.22
CA TYR A 215 -12.94 1.15 14.68
C TYR A 215 -13.63 0.76 15.99
N SER A 216 -13.94 -0.53 16.14
CA SER A 216 -14.39 -1.08 17.42
C SER A 216 -13.30 -0.96 18.49
N ALA A 217 -13.67 -0.99 19.77
CA ALA A 217 -12.71 -0.97 20.88
C ALA A 217 -11.71 -2.13 20.77
N ASP A 218 -12.19 -3.32 20.39
CA ASP A 218 -11.35 -4.49 20.20
C ASP A 218 -10.39 -4.35 19.02
N SER A 219 -10.81 -3.68 17.94
CA SER A 219 -9.93 -3.35 16.81
C SER A 219 -8.77 -2.47 17.27
N VAL A 220 -9.07 -1.42 18.04
CA VAL A 220 -8.06 -0.50 18.57
C VAL A 220 -7.11 -1.23 19.53
N ALA A 221 -7.64 -2.08 20.40
CA ALA A 221 -6.85 -2.87 21.34
C ALA A 221 -5.91 -3.85 20.62
N ALA A 222 -6.43 -4.63 19.66
CA ALA A 222 -5.65 -5.60 18.90
C ALA A 222 -4.55 -4.92 18.06
N LEU A 223 -4.87 -3.84 17.34
CA LEU A 223 -3.89 -3.07 16.57
C LEU A 223 -2.77 -2.52 17.45
N ARG A 224 -3.11 -2.04 18.66
CA ARG A 224 -2.13 -1.55 19.62
C ARG A 224 -1.22 -2.66 20.11
N VAL A 225 -1.77 -3.80 20.52
CA VAL A 225 -0.99 -4.97 20.97
C VAL A 225 -0.02 -5.43 19.88
N MET A 226 -0.50 -5.59 18.64
CA MET A 226 0.35 -5.99 17.51
C MET A 226 1.48 -4.98 17.25
N LYS A 227 1.17 -3.68 17.35
CA LYS A 227 2.16 -2.61 17.18
C LYS A 227 3.22 -2.61 18.29
N ASP A 228 2.80 -2.73 19.55
CA ASP A 228 3.70 -2.77 20.69
C ASP A 228 4.61 -4.02 20.64
N ALA A 229 4.05 -5.18 20.27
CA ALA A 229 4.82 -6.41 20.04
C ALA A 229 5.86 -6.26 18.92
N ARG A 230 5.49 -5.55 17.84
CA ARG A 230 6.40 -5.28 16.71
C ARG A 230 7.58 -4.39 17.11
N ILE A 231 7.32 -3.35 17.90
CA ILE A 231 8.34 -2.45 18.43
C ILE A 231 9.27 -3.22 19.38
N ALA A 232 8.70 -3.99 20.31
CA ALA A 232 9.48 -4.82 21.23
C ALA A 232 10.40 -5.81 20.48
N ALA A 233 9.88 -6.49 19.45
CA ALA A 233 10.66 -7.40 18.62
C ALA A 233 11.75 -6.69 17.80
N ALA A 234 11.59 -5.40 17.47
CA ALA A 234 12.61 -4.62 16.77
C ALA A 234 13.78 -4.22 17.68
N HIS A 235 13.52 -4.03 18.98
CA HIS A 235 14.57 -3.79 19.97
C HIS A 235 15.34 -5.06 20.38
N THR A 236 14.89 -6.24 19.97
CA THR A 236 15.63 -7.50 20.12
C THR A 236 16.44 -7.84 18.88
N THR A 237 17.69 -8.29 19.05
CA THR A 237 18.76 -8.22 18.04
C THR A 237 18.69 -9.20 16.86
N ASP A 238 17.53 -9.77 16.52
CA ASP A 238 17.45 -10.79 15.46
C ASP A 238 16.12 -10.74 14.67
N ASN A 239 15.72 -9.54 14.26
CA ASN A 239 14.46 -9.33 13.52
C ASN A 239 14.74 -9.07 12.04
N PRO A 240 14.42 -10.02 11.12
CA PRO A 240 14.76 -9.92 9.70
C PRO A 240 13.91 -8.91 8.91
N ASP A 241 13.02 -8.17 9.57
CA ASP A 241 12.16 -7.18 8.93
C ASP A 241 12.93 -5.88 8.69
N PRO A 242 12.97 -5.37 7.45
CA PRO A 242 13.55 -4.07 7.13
C PRO A 242 12.99 -2.89 7.94
N SER A 243 11.75 -2.97 8.44
CA SER A 243 11.21 -1.90 9.30
C SER A 243 11.75 -1.95 10.73
N ALA A 244 12.45 -3.04 11.11
CA ALA A 244 12.99 -3.22 12.45
C ALA A 244 14.05 -2.16 12.78
N GLU A 245 14.90 -1.79 11.82
CA GLU A 245 15.89 -0.70 12.02
C GLU A 245 15.21 0.62 12.36
N GLN A 246 14.13 0.96 11.65
CA GLN A 246 13.38 2.20 11.89
C GLN A 246 12.61 2.18 13.22
N TYR A 247 12.18 1.00 13.69
CA TYR A 247 11.56 0.85 15.00
C TYR A 247 12.59 0.83 16.13
N ALA A 248 13.76 0.22 15.90
CA ALA A 248 14.84 0.21 16.86
C ALA A 248 15.36 1.62 17.15
N ALA A 249 15.23 2.54 16.19
CA ALA A 249 15.60 3.95 16.33
C ALA A 249 14.57 4.81 17.10
N LEU A 250 13.41 4.27 17.49
CA LEU A 250 12.41 5.01 18.26
C LEU A 250 12.83 5.15 19.72
N GLU A 251 12.55 6.30 20.33
CA GLU A 251 12.75 6.49 21.76
C GLU A 251 11.73 5.69 22.59
N ALA A 252 12.04 5.45 23.87
CA ALA A 252 11.15 4.72 24.76
C ALA A 252 9.78 5.41 24.87
N GLY A 253 8.71 4.69 24.48
CA GLY A 253 7.34 5.20 24.48
C GLY A 253 6.92 5.93 23.20
N GLU A 254 7.82 6.07 22.22
CA GLU A 254 7.44 6.51 20.89
C GLU A 254 6.78 5.40 20.09
N HIS A 255 5.82 5.79 19.25
CA HIS A 255 5.14 4.91 18.32
C HIS A 255 5.40 5.37 16.90
N PRO A 256 5.69 4.46 15.96
CA PRO A 256 5.88 4.82 14.56
C PRO A 256 4.58 5.38 14.01
N ARG A 257 4.66 6.53 13.35
CA ARG A 257 3.53 7.20 12.69
C ARG A 257 3.97 7.62 11.30
N CYS A 258 3.02 7.63 10.36
CA CYS A 258 3.23 8.25 9.05
C CYS A 258 3.72 9.69 9.22
N LEU A 259 4.71 10.11 8.42
CA LEU A 259 5.25 11.48 8.47
C LEU A 259 4.18 12.53 8.15
N ALA A 260 3.21 12.20 7.30
CA ALA A 260 2.09 13.09 6.95
C ALA A 260 0.98 13.15 8.02
N HIS A 261 1.01 12.28 9.04
CA HIS A 261 -0.04 12.19 10.07
C HIS A 261 -0.10 13.44 10.97
N PRO A 262 0.99 13.90 11.63
CA PRO A 262 0.92 15.09 12.46
C PRO A 262 0.68 16.34 11.59
N PRO A 263 -0.35 17.15 11.89
CA PRO A 263 -0.54 18.43 11.21
C PRO A 263 0.62 19.38 11.54
N GLN A 264 1.03 20.16 10.54
CA GLN A 264 2.13 21.12 10.63
C GLN A 264 1.60 22.55 10.61
N PHE A 265 2.36 23.49 11.17
CA PHE A 265 2.12 24.92 10.93
C PHE A 265 2.94 25.37 9.74
N PHE A 266 2.29 25.91 8.72
CA PHE A 266 2.91 26.41 7.50
C PHE A 266 2.23 27.73 7.10
N ASN A 267 3.02 28.77 6.83
CA ASN A 267 2.53 30.12 6.52
C ASN A 267 1.45 30.66 7.48
N GLY A 268 1.57 30.39 8.78
CA GLY A 268 0.62 30.85 9.80
C GLY A 268 -0.68 30.03 9.91
N HIS A 269 -0.82 28.95 9.11
CA HIS A 269 -2.00 28.08 9.12
C HIS A 269 -1.64 26.64 9.49
N ARG A 270 -2.60 25.92 10.08
CA ARG A 270 -2.45 24.51 10.39
C ARG A 270 -2.82 23.67 9.17
N VAL A 271 -1.86 22.94 8.63
CA VAL A 271 -1.99 22.10 7.43
C VAL A 271 -1.87 20.62 7.81
N SER A 272 -2.76 19.78 7.30
CA SER A 272 -2.65 18.32 7.39
C SER A 272 -2.54 17.73 6.00
N LEU A 273 -1.31 17.34 5.63
CA LEU A 273 -1.04 16.73 4.33
C LEU A 273 -1.84 15.45 4.12
N LEU A 274 -1.95 14.61 5.16
CA LEU A 274 -2.72 13.38 5.09
C LEU A 274 -4.21 13.62 4.85
N THR A 275 -4.81 14.61 5.53
CA THR A 275 -6.22 14.95 5.33
C THR A 275 -6.45 15.50 3.92
N ALA A 276 -5.57 16.37 3.42
CA ALA A 276 -5.65 16.90 2.07
C ALA A 276 -5.53 15.78 1.02
N LEU A 277 -4.53 14.92 1.16
CA LEU A 277 -4.34 13.75 0.29
C LEU A 277 -5.56 12.83 0.31
N ALA A 278 -6.06 12.46 1.49
CA ALA A 278 -7.22 11.57 1.60
C ALA A 278 -8.47 12.16 0.94
N ALA A 279 -8.71 13.47 1.12
CA ALA A 279 -9.82 14.16 0.47
C ALA A 279 -9.68 14.16 -1.05
N ALA A 280 -8.53 14.61 -1.56
CA ALA A 280 -8.28 14.71 -2.99
C ALA A 280 -8.25 13.34 -3.68
N TYR A 281 -7.76 12.31 -2.99
CA TYR A 281 -7.79 10.92 -3.46
C TYR A 281 -9.22 10.39 -3.57
N VAL A 282 -10.04 10.58 -2.53
CA VAL A 282 -11.45 10.14 -2.54
C VAL A 282 -12.27 10.87 -3.60
N ASP A 283 -12.01 12.16 -3.80
CA ASP A 283 -12.66 12.93 -4.88
C ASP A 283 -12.23 12.43 -6.27
N THR A 284 -10.95 12.08 -6.45
CA THR A 284 -10.44 11.47 -7.70
C THR A 284 -11.10 10.11 -7.94
N PHE A 285 -11.10 9.23 -6.94
CA PHE A 285 -11.74 7.92 -7.00
C PHE A 285 -13.23 8.04 -7.36
N THR A 286 -13.95 8.95 -6.70
CA THR A 286 -15.38 9.13 -6.94
C THR A 286 -15.67 9.58 -8.37
N ARG A 287 -14.88 10.51 -8.92
CA ARG A 287 -15.02 10.94 -10.32
C ARG A 287 -14.73 9.80 -11.30
N LEU A 288 -13.77 8.94 -10.98
CA LEU A 288 -13.40 7.83 -11.84
C LEU A 288 -14.45 6.72 -11.88
N LEU A 289 -15.30 6.59 -10.85
CA LEU A 289 -16.44 5.67 -10.90
C LEU A 289 -17.39 5.95 -12.09
N ASP A 290 -17.46 7.19 -12.56
CA ASP A 290 -18.34 7.59 -13.67
C ASP A 290 -17.73 7.34 -15.06
N VAL A 291 -16.40 7.16 -15.16
CA VAL A 291 -15.69 7.11 -16.45
C VAL A 291 -14.87 5.85 -16.67
N VAL A 292 -14.64 5.04 -15.63
CA VAL A 292 -14.02 3.72 -15.74
C VAL A 292 -15.11 2.70 -16.04
N THR A 293 -15.02 2.05 -17.21
CA THR A 293 -15.93 0.97 -17.59
C THR A 293 -15.26 -0.38 -17.36
N LEU A 294 -15.97 -1.32 -16.73
CA LEU A 294 -15.43 -2.62 -16.37
C LEU A 294 -16.13 -3.73 -17.12
N THR A 295 -15.35 -4.62 -17.73
CA THR A 295 -15.84 -5.79 -18.43
C THR A 295 -15.17 -7.04 -17.87
N THR A 296 -15.96 -8.04 -17.48
CA THR A 296 -15.41 -9.31 -17.01
C THR A 296 -14.92 -10.12 -18.22
N SER A 297 -13.66 -10.53 -18.19
CA SER A 297 -13.05 -11.40 -19.19
C SER A 297 -13.28 -12.87 -18.85
N THR A 298 -13.54 -13.68 -19.86
CA THR A 298 -13.50 -15.15 -19.72
C THR A 298 -12.06 -15.65 -19.88
N PRO A 299 -11.66 -16.74 -19.18
CA PRO A 299 -10.32 -17.28 -19.31
C PRO A 299 -10.08 -17.69 -20.77
N THR A 300 -9.10 -17.06 -21.43
CA THR A 300 -8.56 -17.58 -22.68
C THR A 300 -7.24 -18.26 -22.31
N GLU A 301 -7.16 -19.58 -22.48
CA GLU A 301 -5.91 -20.34 -22.38
C GLU A 301 -5.01 -19.92 -23.55
N THR A 302 -4.27 -18.84 -23.37
CA THR A 302 -3.19 -18.50 -24.29
C THR A 302 -1.93 -19.17 -23.76
N GLU A 303 -1.51 -20.25 -24.41
CA GLU A 303 -0.16 -20.82 -24.24
C GLU A 303 0.86 -19.77 -24.72
N LEU A 304 1.33 -18.94 -23.79
CA LEU A 304 2.43 -18.02 -24.05
C LEU A 304 3.74 -18.81 -23.98
N SER A 305 4.57 -18.65 -25.02
CA SER A 305 6.00 -18.98 -24.92
C SER A 305 6.55 -18.25 -23.70
N MET A 306 7.17 -18.95 -22.75
CA MET A 306 7.59 -18.35 -21.48
C MET A 306 8.97 -17.74 -21.62
N SER A 307 9.13 -16.48 -21.22
CA SER A 307 10.45 -15.88 -21.05
C SER A 307 11.22 -16.64 -19.96
N GLU A 308 12.46 -17.05 -20.26
CA GLU A 308 13.30 -17.77 -19.29
C GLU A 308 13.85 -16.86 -18.18
N THR A 309 13.87 -15.54 -18.40
CA THR A 309 14.58 -14.59 -17.55
C THR A 309 13.73 -13.44 -17.01
N SER A 310 12.52 -13.23 -17.53
CA SER A 310 11.63 -12.15 -17.08
C SER A 310 10.26 -12.65 -16.64
N PHE A 311 9.76 -12.09 -15.54
CA PHE A 311 8.42 -12.35 -15.02
C PHE A 311 7.90 -11.12 -14.28
N GLU A 312 6.61 -11.11 -13.98
CA GLU A 312 5.95 -10.03 -13.26
C GLU A 312 5.55 -10.47 -11.85
N VAL A 313 5.64 -9.53 -10.92
CA VAL A 313 5.12 -9.67 -9.56
C VAL A 313 4.14 -8.52 -9.30
N PRO A 314 2.86 -8.66 -9.72
CA PRO A 314 1.88 -7.57 -9.68
C PRO A 314 1.65 -6.93 -8.31
N ASP A 315 1.80 -7.71 -7.24
CA ASP A 315 1.61 -7.30 -5.86
C ASP A 315 2.91 -6.81 -5.17
N MET A 316 3.99 -6.61 -5.95
CA MET A 316 5.22 -5.93 -5.51
C MET A 316 5.07 -4.42 -5.60
N THR A 317 5.13 -3.71 -4.47
CA THR A 317 4.83 -2.27 -4.44
C THR A 317 5.89 -1.40 -3.78
N CYS A 318 6.91 -1.97 -3.15
CA CYS A 318 7.91 -1.19 -2.44
C CYS A 318 9.26 -1.92 -2.30
N HIS A 319 10.26 -1.21 -1.79
CA HIS A 319 11.59 -1.77 -1.51
C HIS A 319 11.57 -2.95 -0.52
N HIS A 320 10.60 -3.01 0.39
CA HIS A 320 10.43 -4.18 1.26
C HIS A 320 10.07 -5.44 0.45
N CYS A 321 9.28 -5.31 -0.61
CA CYS A 321 8.95 -6.41 -1.50
C CYS A 321 10.18 -6.87 -2.27
N VAL A 322 10.95 -5.94 -2.82
CA VAL A 322 12.25 -6.20 -3.47
C VAL A 322 13.17 -7.02 -2.55
N ASN A 323 13.40 -6.54 -1.32
CA ASN A 323 14.27 -7.24 -0.37
C ASN A 323 13.76 -8.64 -0.02
N THR A 324 12.43 -8.81 0.09
CA THR A 324 11.82 -10.11 0.38
C THR A 324 12.02 -11.09 -0.77
N ILE A 325 11.74 -10.65 -2.00
CA ILE A 325 11.87 -11.48 -3.21
C ILE A 325 13.34 -11.83 -3.45
N THR A 326 14.26 -10.88 -3.32
CA THR A 326 15.70 -11.13 -3.41
C THR A 326 16.16 -12.20 -2.44
N LYS A 327 15.73 -12.15 -1.17
CA LYS A 327 16.05 -13.20 -0.18
C LYS A 327 15.45 -14.56 -0.55
N ALA A 328 14.20 -14.57 -1.02
CA ALA A 328 13.51 -15.80 -1.39
C ALA A 328 14.20 -16.54 -2.55
N VAL A 329 14.70 -15.82 -3.57
CA VAL A 329 15.40 -16.45 -4.69
C VAL A 329 16.85 -16.79 -4.37
N ALA A 330 17.51 -16.02 -3.49
CA ALA A 330 18.89 -16.26 -3.07
C ALA A 330 19.05 -17.61 -2.33
N GLU A 331 18.01 -18.11 -1.67
CA GLU A 331 17.99 -19.44 -1.04
C GLU A 331 18.32 -20.57 -2.03
N PHE A 332 18.01 -20.38 -3.32
CA PHE A 332 18.25 -21.35 -4.38
C PHE A 332 19.50 -21.03 -5.23
N GLY A 333 20.36 -20.11 -4.76
CA GLY A 333 21.59 -19.72 -5.46
C GLY A 333 21.36 -18.83 -6.68
N VAL A 334 20.21 -18.15 -6.76
CA VAL A 334 19.92 -17.16 -7.81
C VAL A 334 20.57 -15.83 -7.43
N GLU A 335 21.26 -15.20 -8.38
CA GLU A 335 21.81 -13.85 -8.19
C GLU A 335 20.69 -12.81 -7.94
N ALA A 336 21.05 -11.69 -7.31
CA ALA A 336 20.07 -10.65 -6.98
C ALA A 336 19.33 -10.16 -8.26
N PRO A 337 18.00 -10.29 -8.34
CA PRO A 337 17.25 -9.86 -9.51
C PRO A 337 17.31 -8.35 -9.71
N THR A 338 17.03 -7.91 -10.94
CA THR A 338 16.72 -6.51 -11.23
C THR A 338 15.21 -6.30 -11.16
N PHE A 339 14.79 -5.21 -10.51
CA PHE A 339 13.38 -4.92 -10.25
C PHE A 339 12.97 -3.60 -10.87
N ASP A 340 11.79 -3.57 -11.45
CA ASP A 340 11.07 -2.36 -11.83
C ASP A 340 9.75 -2.33 -11.06
N LEU A 341 9.68 -1.43 -10.06
CA LEU A 341 8.50 -1.27 -9.21
C LEU A 341 7.32 -0.60 -9.93
N GLU A 342 7.60 0.15 -11.00
CA GLU A 342 6.59 0.85 -11.78
C GLU A 342 5.89 -0.14 -12.73
N THR A 343 6.66 -0.93 -13.47
CA THR A 343 6.14 -1.93 -14.42
C THR A 343 5.88 -3.31 -13.78
N LYS A 344 6.20 -3.48 -12.49
CA LYS A 344 6.09 -4.76 -11.75
C LYS A 344 6.96 -5.89 -12.31
N ARG A 345 7.92 -5.56 -13.18
CA ARG A 345 8.78 -6.51 -13.86
C ARG A 345 9.99 -6.90 -13.00
N VAL A 346 10.30 -8.18 -13.02
CA VAL A 346 11.49 -8.78 -12.40
C VAL A 346 12.30 -9.49 -13.47
N VAL A 347 13.60 -9.20 -13.51
CA VAL A 347 14.56 -9.88 -14.40
C VAL A 347 15.55 -10.65 -13.54
N ALA A 348 15.60 -11.97 -13.72
CA ALA A 348 16.47 -12.88 -12.98
C ALA A 348 17.03 -13.95 -13.92
N THR A 349 18.29 -14.34 -13.70
CA THR A 349 18.92 -15.45 -14.41
C THR A 349 18.86 -16.69 -13.53
N PHE A 350 18.16 -17.72 -13.99
CA PHE A 350 18.04 -18.98 -13.26
C PHE A 350 19.04 -20.01 -13.83
N PRO A 351 19.78 -20.74 -12.98
CA PRO A 351 20.72 -21.75 -13.47
C PRO A 351 20.03 -22.91 -14.20
N THR A 352 18.82 -23.28 -13.78
CA THR A 352 17.98 -24.31 -14.43
C THR A 352 16.49 -23.98 -14.32
N PRO A 353 15.62 -24.58 -15.17
CA PRO A 353 14.16 -24.45 -15.05
C PRO A 353 13.62 -24.91 -13.70
N GLU A 354 14.21 -25.95 -13.09
CA GLU A 354 13.80 -26.43 -11.77
C GLU A 354 14.05 -25.39 -10.67
N ILE A 355 15.21 -24.71 -10.71
CA ILE A 355 15.52 -23.62 -9.76
C ILE A 355 14.58 -22.43 -9.97
N ARG A 356 14.21 -22.12 -11.22
CA ARG A 356 13.19 -21.11 -11.52
C ARG A 356 11.86 -21.47 -10.87
N ASP A 357 11.38 -22.69 -11.06
CA ASP A 357 10.07 -23.11 -10.55
C ASP A 357 10.06 -23.20 -9.01
N GLN A 358 11.19 -23.58 -8.40
CA GLN A 358 11.41 -23.50 -6.94
C GLN A 358 11.40 -22.04 -6.44
N SER A 359 12.10 -21.14 -7.13
CA SER A 359 12.12 -19.71 -6.82
C SER A 359 10.73 -19.09 -6.91
N TYR A 360 9.96 -19.42 -7.96
CA TYR A 360 8.57 -18.96 -8.10
C TYR A 360 7.67 -19.49 -6.98
N SER A 361 7.88 -20.75 -6.56
CA SER A 361 7.15 -21.34 -5.43
C SER A 361 7.51 -20.64 -4.11
N ALA A 362 8.77 -20.29 -3.90
CA ALA A 362 9.21 -19.54 -2.72
C ALA A 362 8.65 -18.11 -2.69
N ILE A 363 8.64 -17.41 -3.82
CA ILE A 363 8.01 -16.09 -3.93
C ILE A 363 6.52 -16.17 -3.57
N ARG A 364 5.81 -17.18 -4.10
CA ARG A 364 4.39 -17.44 -3.77
C ARG A 364 4.19 -17.78 -2.30
N ALA A 365 5.12 -18.51 -1.68
CA ALA A 365 5.08 -18.81 -0.25
C ALA A 365 5.21 -17.55 0.63
N HIS A 366 5.76 -16.45 0.12
CA HIS A 366 5.74 -15.14 0.79
C HIS A 366 4.46 -14.32 0.53
N GLY A 367 3.49 -14.89 -0.19
CA GLY A 367 2.22 -14.28 -0.53
C GLY A 367 2.30 -13.27 -1.68
N TYR A 368 3.24 -13.49 -2.62
CA TYR A 368 3.33 -12.72 -3.86
C TYR A 368 2.81 -13.54 -5.05
N THR A 369 2.23 -12.85 -6.03
CA THR A 369 1.82 -13.43 -7.29
C THR A 369 3.01 -13.45 -8.24
N VAL A 370 3.23 -14.57 -8.92
CA VAL A 370 4.21 -14.67 -10.00
C VAL A 370 3.47 -14.94 -11.29
N VAL A 371 3.54 -13.98 -12.21
CA VAL A 371 3.03 -14.08 -13.58
C VAL A 371 4.23 -14.23 -14.52
N PRO A 372 4.44 -15.40 -15.14
CA PRO A 372 5.51 -15.53 -16.11
C PRO A 372 5.26 -14.62 -17.32
N SER A 373 6.28 -13.89 -17.77
CA SER A 373 6.14 -13.05 -18.96
C SER A 373 6.16 -13.93 -20.21
N ALA A 374 5.40 -13.52 -21.23
CA ALA A 374 5.58 -14.06 -22.57
C ALA A 374 7.01 -13.78 -23.06
N ALA A 375 7.63 -14.73 -23.77
CA ALA A 375 8.82 -14.47 -24.56
C ALA A 375 8.43 -13.48 -25.65
N GLY A 376 9.12 -12.34 -25.65
CA GLY A 376 8.95 -11.28 -26.65
C GLY A 376 9.53 -11.66 -28.01
#